data_AF-A0A7D4YNZ1-F1
#
_entry.id   AF-A0A7D4YNZ1-F1
#
_cell.length_a   1.000
_cell.length_b   1.000
_cell.length_c   1.000
_cell.angle_alpha   90.00
_cell.angle_beta   90.00
_cell.angle_gamma   90.00
#
_symmetry.space_group_name_H-M   'P 1'
#
loop_
_entity.id
_entity.type
_entity.pdbx_description
1 polymer ?
#
loop_
_entity_poly.entity_id
_entity_poly.type
_entity_poly.pdbx_seq_one_letter_code
_entity_poly.pdbx_strand_id
1 'polypeptide(L)' 'MSTDTEFNRYEKARIIGARALQLSYGAPVLVETDRTEPYLIAAQEYDAGVLPFTVRREGK' A
#
# COMPACT_ATOMS: atom_id res chain seq x y z
N MET A 1 -10.64 -9.19 8.31
CA MET A 1 -9.57 -10.09 7.84
C MET A 1 -8.26 -9.44 8.22
N SER A 2 -7.77 -9.73 9.43
CA SER A 2 -6.55 -9.13 9.95
C SER A 2 -5.59 -10.26 10.27
N THR A 3 -4.71 -10.59 9.33
CA THR A 3 -3.49 -11.33 9.64
C THR A 3 -2.46 -10.26 9.96
N ASP A 4 -2.36 -9.87 11.23
CA ASP A 4 -1.30 -9.03 11.77
C ASP A 4 0.05 -9.72 11.50
N THR A 5 0.57 -9.46 10.32
CA THR A 5 1.88 -9.90 9.87
C THR A 5 2.66 -8.62 9.68
N GLU A 6 3.45 -8.26 10.67
CA GLU A 6 4.37 -7.14 10.51
C GLU A 6 5.21 -7.38 9.24
N PHE A 7 5.06 -6.46 8.28
CA PHE A 7 5.85 -6.46 7.06
C PHE A 7 7.25 -5.98 7.38
N ASN A 8 8.27 -6.68 6.88
CA ASN A 8 9.63 -6.19 7.02
C ASN A 8 9.82 -4.89 6.21
N ARG A 9 10.93 -4.17 6.43
CA ARG A 9 11.21 -2.89 5.75
C ARG A 9 11.17 -2.97 4.22
N TYR A 10 11.55 -4.10 3.64
CA TYR A 10 11.57 -4.31 2.19
C TYR A 10 10.16 -4.58 1.65
N GLU A 11 9.38 -5.39 2.36
CA GLU A 11 7.98 -5.65 2.05
C GLU A 11 7.16 -4.36 2.14
N LYS A 12 7.33 -3.59 3.23
CA LYS A 12 6.68 -2.28 3.39
C LYS A 12 7.02 -1.34 2.24
N ALA A 13 8.31 -1.22 1.88
CA ALA A 13 8.72 -0.38 0.76
C ALA A 13 8.12 -0.86 -0.57
N ARG A 14 8.05 -2.17 -0.80
CA ARG A 14 7.48 -2.75 -2.03
C ARG A 14 5.97 -2.54 -2.13
N ILE A 15 5.24 -2.69 -1.02
CA ILE A 15 3.79 -2.46 -0.95
C ILE A 15 3.47 -1.00 -1.30
N ILE A 16 4.12 -0.05 -0.63
CA ILE A 16 3.89 1.38 -0.86
C ILE A 16 4.29 1.76 -2.29
N GLY A 17 5.44 1.28 -2.77
CA GLY A 17 5.90 1.55 -4.13
C GLY A 17 4.96 1.00 -5.22
N ALA A 18 4.47 -0.23 -5.06
CA ALA A 18 3.51 -0.83 -5.97
C ALA A 18 2.18 -0.06 -5.98
N ARG A 19 1.71 0.37 -4.81
CA ARG A 19 0.49 1.17 -4.71
C ARG A 19 0.65 2.56 -5.32
N ALA A 20 1.77 3.23 -5.06
CA ALA A 20 2.06 4.53 -5.65
C ALA A 20 2.07 4.46 -7.19
N LEU A 21 2.57 3.36 -7.78
CA LEU A 21 2.52 3.15 -9.22
C LEU A 21 1.08 3.02 -9.75
N GLN A 22 0.21 2.28 -9.04
CA GLN A 22 -1.20 2.15 -9.41
C GLN A 22 -1.89 3.52 -9.42
N LEU A 23 -1.65 4.34 -8.40
CA LEU A 23 -2.19 5.69 -8.28
C LEU A 23 -1.69 6.60 -9.41
N SER A 24 -0.40 6.52 -9.76
CA SER A 24 0.16 7.24 -10.91
C SER A 24 -0.48 6.87 -12.25
N TYR A 25 -1.06 5.67 -12.37
CA TYR A 25 -1.81 5.23 -13.54
C TYR A 25 -3.32 5.51 -13.45
N GLY A 26 -3.76 6.31 -12.47
CA GLY A 26 -5.15 6.72 -12.33
C GLY A 26 -6.04 5.70 -11.62
N ALA A 27 -5.47 4.75 -10.88
CA ALA A 27 -6.27 3.91 -9.99
C ALA A 27 -6.98 4.76 -8.92
N PRO A 28 -8.20 4.37 -8.50
CA PRO A 28 -8.96 5.12 -7.52
C PRO A 28 -8.27 5.10 -6.14
N VAL A 29 -8.36 6.24 -5.44
CA VAL A 29 -7.90 6.40 -4.05
C VAL A 29 -8.98 5.87 -3.10
N LEU A 30 -8.55 5.17 -2.04
CA LEU A 30 -9.42 4.50 -1.06
C LEU A 30 -9.56 5.25 0.27
N VAL A 31 -8.84 6.36 0.44
CA VAL A 31 -8.87 7.22 1.62
C VAL A 31 -9.15 8.68 1.22
N GLU A 32 -9.78 9.43 2.10
CA GLU A 32 -9.90 10.88 1.93
C GLU A 32 -8.56 11.55 2.23
N THR A 33 -8.04 12.32 1.28
CA THR A 33 -6.73 12.98 1.41
C THR A 33 -6.62 14.22 0.55
N ASP A 34 -5.95 15.24 1.10
CA ASP A 34 -5.61 16.47 0.37
C ASP A 34 -4.25 16.36 -0.36
N ARG A 35 -3.60 15.19 -0.29
CA ARG A 35 -2.31 14.95 -0.93
C ARG A 35 -2.50 14.70 -2.42
N THR A 36 -1.57 15.19 -3.22
CA THR A 36 -1.51 14.96 -4.67
C THR A 36 -0.38 14.01 -5.05
N GLU A 37 0.64 13.84 -4.22
CA GLU A 37 1.75 12.94 -4.49
C GLU A 37 1.33 11.47 -4.30
N PRO A 38 1.44 10.61 -5.34
CA PRO A 38 1.01 9.21 -5.28
C PRO A 38 1.65 8.41 -4.14
N TYR A 39 2.90 8.72 -3.80
CA TYR A 39 3.61 8.09 -2.68
C TYR A 39 2.99 8.41 -1.32
N LEU A 40 2.60 9.66 -1.08
CA LEU A 40 2.00 10.07 0.20
C LEU A 40 0.61 9.47 0.36
N ILE A 41 -0.16 9.42 -0.72
CA ILE A 41 -1.49 8.78 -0.75
C ILE A 41 -1.34 7.27 -0.47
N ALA A 42 -0.41 6.59 -1.15
CA ALA A 42 -0.15 5.16 -0.94
C ALA A 42 0.28 4.84 0.50
N ALA A 43 1.08 5.72 1.12
CA ALA A 43 1.48 5.57 2.52
C ALA A 43 0.28 5.71 3.47
N GLN A 44 -0.62 6.65 3.21
CA GLN A 44 -1.85 6.82 4.01
C GLN A 44 -2.80 5.62 3.86
N GLU A 45 -2.97 5.09 2.65
CA GLU A 45 -3.79 3.88 2.44
C GLU A 45 -3.17 2.64 3.10
N TYR A 46 -1.84 2.55 3.13
CA TYR A 46 -1.12 1.51 3.86
C TYR A 46 -1.37 1.63 5.37
N ASP A 47 -1.19 2.83 5.95
CA ASP A 47 -1.37 3.07 7.38
C ASP A 47 -2.85 2.90 7.81
N ALA A 48 -3.79 3.14 6.91
CA ALA A 48 -5.23 2.87 7.11
C ALA A 48 -5.60 1.38 6.95
N GLY A 49 -4.69 0.53 6.45
CA GLY A 49 -4.93 -0.91 6.27
C GLY A 49 -5.96 -1.26 5.19
N VAL A 50 -6.20 -0.36 4.22
CA VAL A 50 -7.27 -0.51 3.20
C VAL A 50 -6.77 -1.07 1.87
N LEU A 51 -5.48 -1.41 1.75
CA LEU A 51 -4.89 -1.88 0.49
C LEU A 51 -5.48 -3.23 0.05
N PRO A 52 -5.98 -3.35 -1.20
CA PRO A 52 -6.69 -4.54 -1.67
C PRO A 52 -5.75 -5.62 -2.23
N PHE A 53 -4.57 -5.79 -1.64
CA PHE A 53 -3.62 -6.83 -2.05
C PHE A 53 -2.78 -7.33 -0.87
N THR A 54 -2.20 -8.52 -1.03
CA THR A 54 -1.41 -9.20 0.02
C THR A 54 0.00 -9.54 -0.48
N VAL A 55 0.92 -9.79 0.44
CA VAL A 55 2.28 -10.25 0.14
C VAL A 55 2.31 -11.77 0.17
N ARG A 56 2.67 -12.38 -0.96
CA ARG A 56 2.96 -13.83 -1.01
C ARG A 56 4.45 -14.05 -0.73
N ARG A 57 4.75 -14.80 0.33
CA ARG A 57 6.11 -15.25 0.65
C ARG A 57 6.29 -16.65 0.07
N GLU A 58 7.14 -16.79 -0.94
CA GLU A 58 7.56 -18.12 -1.43
C GLU A 58 8.65 -18.65 -0.50
N GLY A 59 8.29 -19.57 0.39
CA GLY A 59 9.25 -20.10 1.38
C GLY A 59 8.67 -20.67 2.67
N LYS A 60 7.39 -21.10 2.66
CA LYS A 60 6.85 -21.99 3.69
C LYS A 60 6.00 -23.07 3.04
#